data_AF-A0A7I4Y0I2-F1
#
_entry.id   AF-A0A7I4Y0I2-F1
#
_cell.length_a   1.000
_cell.length_b   1.000
_cell.length_c   1.000
_cell.angle_alpha   90.00
_cell.angle_beta   90.00
_cell.angle_gamma   90.00
#
_symmetry.space_group_name_H-M   'P 1'
#
loop_
_entity.id
_entity.type
_entity.pdbx_description
1 polymer ?
#
loop_
_entity_poly.entity_id
_entity_poly.type
_entity_poly.pdbx_seq_one_letter_code
_entity_poly.pdbx_strand_id
1 'polypeptide(L)' 'MLTRAAIPFARAVRKCHQNAPVKFTGQTPTGFIHDGWANARTPFSVTNKWLFATKAIVILTVGFWAPFIVVEYQLRKANQ' A
#
# COMPACT_ATOMS: atom_id res chain seq x y z
N MET A 1 48.91 0.79 -3.00
CA MET A 1 47.96 1.93 -3.11
C MET A 1 46.50 1.48 -3.17
N LEU A 2 46.18 0.37 -3.85
CA LEU A 2 44.83 -0.23 -3.90
C LEU A 2 44.17 -0.49 -2.53
N THR A 3 44.93 -0.97 -1.54
CA THR A 3 44.43 -1.23 -0.18
C THR A 3 43.97 0.03 0.57
N ARG A 4 44.55 1.20 0.28
CA ARG A 4 44.15 2.46 0.91
C ARG A 4 42.89 3.07 0.29
N ALA A 5 42.60 2.76 -0.98
CA ALA A 5 41.37 3.16 -1.67
C ALA A 5 40.18 2.23 -1.35
N ALA A 6 40.44 0.98 -0.97
CA ALA A 6 39.40 0.03 -0.57
C ALA A 6 38.70 0.43 0.75
N ILE A 7 39.43 1.06 1.68
CA ILE A 7 38.91 1.48 2.99
C ILE A 7 37.82 2.56 2.87
N PRO A 8 38.00 3.69 2.16
CA PRO A 8 36.96 4.69 1.99
C PRO A 8 35.77 4.15 1.19
N PHE A 9 36.01 3.28 0.20
CA PHE A 9 34.94 2.62 -0.55
C PHE A 9 34.09 1.71 0.35
N ALA A 10 34.72 0.84 1.14
CA ALA A 10 34.03 -0.03 2.09
C ALA A 10 33.25 0.78 3.14
N ARG A 11 33.80 1.91 3.60
CA ARG A 11 33.11 2.83 4.52
C ARG A 11 31.92 3.52 3.86
N ALA A 12 32.04 3.95 2.60
CA ALA A 12 30.95 4.57 1.85
C ALA A 12 29.80 3.59 1.61
N VAL A 13 30.10 2.35 1.21
CA VAL A 13 29.11 1.28 1.04
C VAL A 13 28.40 0.98 2.37
N ARG A 14 29.16 0.87 3.48
CA ARG A 14 28.57 0.61 4.81
C ARG A 14 27.68 1.76 5.27
N LYS A 15 28.07 3.01 5.06
CA LYS A 15 27.25 4.20 5.40
C LYS A 15 25.99 4.29 4.54
N CYS A 16 26.09 3.98 3.24
CA CYS A 16 24.95 3.94 2.33
C CYS A 16 23.92 2.88 2.79
N HIS A 17 24.39 1.70 3.16
CA HIS A 17 23.53 0.63 3.68
C HIS A 17 22.89 0.98 5.03
N GLN A 18 23.64 1.62 5.95
CA GLN A 18 23.13 1.98 7.28
C GLN A 18 22.15 3.17 7.27
N ASN A 19 22.28 4.08 6.32
CA ASN A 19 21.44 5.28 6.17
C ASN A 19 20.42 5.16 5.04
N ALA A 20 20.20 3.95 4.51
CA ALA A 20 19.16 3.74 3.52
C ALA A 20 17.79 4.12 4.12
N PRO A 21 16.97 4.91 3.40
CA PRO A 21 15.64 5.31 3.87
C PRO A 21 14.70 4.11 4.04
N VAL A 22 15.03 2.99 3.38
CA VAL A 22 14.34 1.71 3.49
C VAL A 22 15.36 0.67 3.94
N LYS A 23 15.14 0.09 5.12
CA LYS A 23 15.91 -1.07 5.61
C LYS A 23 15.05 -2.30 5.41
N PHE A 24 15.55 -3.26 4.64
CA PHE A 24 14.91 -4.57 4.46
C PHE A 24 15.10 -5.44 5.72
N THR A 25 14.56 -5.01 6.86
CA THR A 25 14.53 -5.82 8.08
C THR A 25 13.36 -6.79 7.98
N GLY A 26 13.64 -8.09 7.96
CA GLY A 26 12.60 -9.13 7.96
C GLY A 26 12.12 -9.61 6.58
N GLN A 27 12.77 -9.21 5.49
CA GLN A 27 12.45 -9.75 4.15
C GLN A 27 13.09 -11.14 3.95
N THR A 28 12.26 -12.14 3.70
CA THR A 28 12.69 -13.42 3.13
C THR A 28 12.58 -13.37 1.60
N PRO A 29 13.26 -14.25 0.83
CA PRO A 29 13.13 -14.28 -0.64
C PRO A 29 11.69 -14.46 -1.16
N THR A 30 10.80 -14.94 -0.29
CA THR A 30 9.37 -15.15 -0.54
C THR A 30 8.48 -14.20 0.27
N GLY A 31 9.07 -13.26 1.01
CA GLY A 31 8.41 -12.37 1.97
C GLY A 31 8.01 -11.03 1.37
N PHE A 32 7.09 -10.35 2.04
CA PHE A 32 6.55 -9.07 1.61
C PHE A 32 7.63 -7.98 1.54
N ILE A 33 7.64 -7.18 0.48
CA ILE A 33 8.51 -6.00 0.38
C ILE A 33 7.97 -4.91 1.29
N HIS A 34 8.56 -4.79 2.49
CA HIS A 34 8.41 -3.64 3.36
C HIS A 34 9.23 -2.47 2.80
N ASP A 35 8.80 -1.91 1.65
CA ASP A 35 9.39 -0.69 1.07
C ASP A 35 9.03 0.59 1.85
N GLY A 36 8.27 0.45 2.95
CA GLY A 36 7.82 1.56 3.79
C GLY A 36 6.82 2.49 3.12
N TRP A 37 6.42 2.24 1.87
CA TRP A 37 5.69 3.23 1.07
C TRP A 37 4.51 2.70 0.27
N ALA A 38 4.56 1.47 -0.28
CA ALA A 38 3.52 1.03 -1.20
C ALA A 38 2.22 0.56 -0.51
N ASN A 39 2.31 -0.06 0.67
CA ASN A 39 1.16 -0.73 1.29
C ASN A 39 0.93 -0.38 2.77
N ALA A 40 1.78 0.47 3.36
CA ALA A 40 1.74 0.79 4.79
C ALA A 40 0.73 1.91 5.17
N ARG A 41 0.04 2.52 4.20
CA ARG A 41 -0.75 3.74 4.42
C ARG A 41 -2.23 3.63 4.07
N THR A 42 -2.68 2.53 3.47
CA THR A 42 -4.10 2.34 3.18
C THR A 42 -4.83 1.87 4.44
N PRO A 43 -6.03 2.42 4.77
CA PRO A 43 -6.80 1.98 5.93
C PRO A 43 -7.41 0.57 5.76
N PHE A 44 -7.06 -0.14 4.69
CA PHE A 44 -7.43 -1.50 4.39
C PHE A 44 -6.25 -2.25 3.77
N SER A 45 -6.18 -3.56 4.00
CA SER A 45 -5.15 -4.43 3.40
C SER A 45 -5.32 -4.53 1.88
N VAL A 46 -4.19 -4.43 1.18
CA VAL A 46 -4.04 -4.61 -0.27
C VAL A 46 -3.19 -5.85 -0.62
N THR A 47 -2.84 -6.66 0.38
CA THR A 47 -1.91 -7.80 0.24
C THR A 47 -2.46 -8.91 -0.66
N ASN A 48 -3.78 -9.12 -0.66
CA ASN A 48 -4.45 -10.09 -1.51
C ASN A 48 -5.24 -9.38 -2.62
N LYS A 49 -4.82 -9.58 -3.87
CA LYS A 49 -5.41 -8.90 -5.04
C LYS A 49 -6.91 -9.16 -5.22
N TRP A 50 -7.37 -10.37 -4.90
CA TRP A 50 -8.78 -10.74 -5.05
C TRP A 50 -9.63 -10.10 -3.95
N LEU A 51 -9.13 -10.15 -2.71
CA LEU A 51 -9.80 -9.49 -1.59
C LEU A 51 -9.83 -7.97 -1.76
N PHE A 52 -8.75 -7.38 -2.30
CA PHE A 52 -8.70 -5.97 -2.64
C PHE A 52 -9.72 -5.62 -3.74
N ALA A 53 -9.80 -6.41 -4.81
CA ALA A 53 -10.79 -6.21 -5.86
C ALA A 53 -12.22 -6.27 -5.31
N THR A 54 -12.55 -7.23 -4.45
CA THR A 54 -13.85 -7.31 -3.78
C THR A 54 -14.14 -6.05 -2.96
N LYS A 55 -13.18 -5.59 -2.13
CA LYS A 55 -13.34 -4.36 -1.34
C LYS A 55 -13.58 -3.14 -2.22
N ALA A 56 -12.81 -3.01 -3.31
CA ALA A 56 -12.94 -1.90 -4.25
C ALA A 56 -14.32 -1.89 -4.93
N ILE A 57 -14.78 -3.05 -5.42
CA ILE A 57 -16.11 -3.18 -6.04
C ILE A 57 -17.19 -2.78 -5.04
N VAL A 58 -17.19 -3.33 -3.82
CA VAL A 58 -18.21 -3.02 -2.81
C VAL A 58 -18.27 -1.52 -2.51
N ILE A 59 -17.13 -0.87 -2.28
CA ILE A 59 -17.08 0.57 -1.95
C ILE A 59 -17.65 1.41 -3.10
N LEU A 60 -17.25 1.11 -4.34
CA LEU A 60 -17.69 1.88 -5.51
C LEU A 60 -19.17 1.64 -5.83
N THR A 61 -19.63 0.38 -5.74
CA THR A 61 -21.02 0.02 -6.02
C THR A 61 -21.96 0.67 -5.00
N VAL A 62 -21.61 0.69 -3.71
CA VAL A 62 -22.43 1.36 -2.67
C VAL A 62 -22.57 2.85 -2.97
N GLY A 63 -21.46 3.54 -3.25
CA GLY A 63 -21.50 4.97 -3.57
C GLY A 63 -22.29 5.29 -4.84
N PHE A 64 -22.18 4.42 -5.85
CA PHE A 64 -22.89 4.58 -7.12
C PHE A 64 -24.42 4.40 -6.96
N TRP A 65 -24.86 3.38 -6.21
CA TRP A 65 -26.29 3.06 -6.06
C TRP A 65 -27.01 3.91 -4.99
N ALA A 66 -26.29 4.45 -4.02
CA ALA A 66 -26.86 5.27 -2.93
C ALA A 66 -27.87 6.35 -3.39
N PRO A 67 -27.56 7.23 -4.38
CA PRO A 67 -28.51 8.26 -4.80
C PRO A 67 -29.80 7.68 -5.41
N PHE A 68 -29.72 6.57 -6.16
CA PHE A 68 -30.90 5.94 -6.76
C PHE A 68 -31.85 5.38 -5.70
N ILE A 69 -31.28 4.72 -4.68
CA ILE A 69 -32.05 4.21 -3.53
C ILE A 69 -32.74 5.36 -2.79
N VAL A 70 -32.02 6.48 -2.59
CA VAL A 70 -32.60 7.67 -1.94
C VAL A 70 -33.74 8.25 -2.77
N VAL A 71 -33.58 8.39 -4.09
CA VAL A 71 -34.64 8.88 -4.97
C VAL A 71 -35.86 7.97 -4.94
N GLU A 72 -35.66 6.66 -5.05
CA GLU A 72 -36.74 5.68 -4.97
C GLU A 72 -37.50 5.78 -3.64
N TYR A 73 -36.78 5.92 -2.53
CA TYR A 73 -37.38 6.13 -1.22
C TYR A 73 -38.22 7.41 -1.19
N GLN A 74 -37.72 8.53 -1.70
CA GLN A 74 -38.46 9.80 -1.72
C GLN A 74 -39.70 9.73 -2.62
N LEU A 75 -39.61 9.07 -3.78
CA LEU A 75 -40.76 8.88 -4.67
C LEU A 75 -41.84 8.02 -4.01
N ARG A 76 -41.46 6.92 -3.36
CA ARG A 76 -42.40 6.07 -2.62
C ARG A 76 -43.06 6.85 -1.47
N LYS A 77 -42.29 7.65 -0.74
CA LYS A 77 -42.79 8.49 0.35
C LYS A 77 -43.75 9.58 -0.15
N ALA A 78 -43.47 10.21 -1.29
CA ALA A 78 -44.32 11.26 -1.86
C ALA A 78 -45.64 10.72 -2.45
N ASN A 79 -45.70 9.42 -2.75
CA ASN A 79 -46.87 8.75 -3.32
C ASN A 79 -47.75 8.05 -2.26
N GLN A 80 -47.45 8.25 -0.97
CA GLN A 80 -48.24 7.84 0.19
C GLN A 80 -48.95 9.05 0.78
#